data_AF-V8N6V4-F1
#
_entry.id   AF-V8N6V4-F1
#
_cell.length_a   1.000
_cell.length_b   1.000
_cell.length_c   1.000
_cell.angle_alpha   90.00
_cell.angle_beta   90.00
_cell.angle_gamma   90.00
#
_symmetry.space_group_name_H-M   'P 1'
#
loop_
_entity.id
_entity.type
_entity.pdbx_description
1 polymer ?
#
loop_
_entity_poly.entity_id
_entity_poly.type
_entity_poly.pdbx_seq_one_letter_code
_entity_poly.pdbx_strand_id
1 'polypeptide(L)'
;MRNDLYITIERGEFEKGGKSVARNVEVTMYIVDCSGQILNDFISFGSGEPPASEFHSFVLYHNNSPRWAELLKLPIPVDKFRGAHLRFEFRHCSTKEKGEKKMFGFSFVPLMQENGRTLPDGIHELIVH
;
A
#
# COMPACT_ATOMS: atom_id res chain seq x y z
N MET A 1 16.15 17.68 -10.63
CA MET A 1 14.67 17.66 -10.65
C MET A 1 14.26 16.45 -9.81
N ARG A 2 13.56 16.65 -8.69
CA ARG A 2 13.13 15.57 -7.80
C ARG A 2 11.72 15.16 -8.23
N ASN A 3 11.57 13.98 -8.81
CA ASN A 3 10.24 13.45 -9.13
C ASN A 3 9.67 12.89 -7.83
N ASP A 4 8.81 13.68 -7.18
CA ASP A 4 8.07 13.22 -6.02
C ASP A 4 6.84 12.46 -6.52
N LEU A 5 6.77 11.15 -6.26
CA LEU A 5 5.60 10.34 -6.59
C LEU A 5 4.54 10.54 -5.49
N TYR A 6 3.29 10.73 -5.89
CA TYR A 6 2.16 10.79 -4.98
C TYR A 6 1.23 9.63 -5.27
N ILE A 7 0.74 8.99 -4.21
CA ILE A 7 -0.21 7.90 -4.34
C ILE A 7 -1.39 8.14 -3.40
N THR A 8 -2.57 7.72 -3.85
CA THR A 8 -3.75 7.69 -3.00
C THR A 8 -4.20 6.25 -2.89
N ILE A 9 -4.24 5.72 -1.68
CA ILE A 9 -4.89 4.43 -1.42
C ILE A 9 -6.38 4.71 -1.38
N GLU A 10 -7.04 4.47 -2.51
CA GLU A 10 -8.40 4.98 -2.75
C GLU A 10 -9.46 4.11 -2.06
N ARG A 11 -9.65 2.88 -2.55
CA ARG A 11 -10.69 1.94 -2.08
C ARG A 11 -10.30 0.49 -2.35
N GLY A 12 -10.97 -0.43 -1.67
CA GLY A 12 -10.85 -1.86 -1.92
C GLY A 12 -12.21 -2.54 -1.91
N GLU A 13 -12.29 -3.75 -2.45
CA GLU A 13 -13.47 -4.60 -2.40
C GLU A 13 -13.06 -6.01 -1.98
N PHE A 14 -13.62 -6.48 -0.87
CA PHE A 14 -13.21 -7.72 -0.23
C PHE A 14 -14.41 -8.61 0.10
N GLU A 15 -14.25 -9.90 -0.11
CA GLU A 15 -15.25 -10.88 0.31
C GLU A 15 -15.24 -11.09 1.83
N LYS A 16 -16.41 -11.45 2.38
CA LYS A 16 -16.51 -11.86 3.79
C LYS A 16 -15.67 -13.10 4.09
N GLY A 17 -15.38 -13.93 3.08
CA GLY A 17 -14.60 -15.17 3.22
C GLY A 17 -15.18 -16.09 4.29
N GLY A 18 -16.48 -16.40 4.19
CA GLY A 18 -17.19 -17.30 5.09
C GLY A 18 -17.61 -16.71 6.45
N LYS A 19 -17.28 -15.45 6.76
CA LYS A 19 -17.70 -14.78 8.00
C LYS A 19 -19.12 -14.21 7.88
N SER A 20 -19.83 -14.14 9.01
CA SER A 20 -21.16 -13.50 9.09
C SER A 20 -21.11 -11.98 8.92
N VAL A 21 -20.05 -11.37 9.45
CA VAL A 21 -19.79 -9.92 9.41
C VAL A 21 -18.71 -9.56 8.41
N ALA A 22 -18.75 -8.31 7.92
CA ALA A 22 -17.72 -7.76 7.07
C ALA A 22 -16.36 -7.68 7.78
N ARG A 23 -15.28 -7.69 7.00
CA ARG A 23 -13.91 -7.59 7.50
C ARG A 23 -13.61 -6.16 7.95
N ASN A 24 -12.75 -6.07 8.94
CA ASN A 24 -12.01 -4.86 9.28
C ASN A 24 -10.69 -4.97 8.52
N VAL A 25 -10.50 -4.19 7.46
CA VAL A 25 -9.33 -4.30 6.59
C VAL A 25 -8.37 -3.16 6.86
N GLU A 26 -7.12 -3.53 7.12
CA GLU A 26 -5.98 -2.63 7.13
C GLU A 26 -5.11 -2.92 5.91
N VAL A 27 -4.62 -1.87 5.27
CA VAL A 27 -3.60 -1.94 4.23
C VAL A 27 -2.28 -1.53 4.86
N THR A 28 -1.29 -2.42 4.78
CA THR A 28 0.10 -2.05 5.02
C THR A 28 0.79 -1.87 3.68
N MET A 29 1.46 -0.75 3.47
CA MET A 29 2.19 -0.48 2.23
C MET A 29 3.69 -0.39 2.47
N TYR A 30 4.45 -1.03 1.58
CA TYR A 30 5.90 -1.01 1.49
C TYR A 30 6.36 -0.53 0.12
N ILE A 31 7.57 0.06 0.07
CA ILE A 31 8.32 0.21 -1.16
C ILE A 31 9.40 -0.87 -1.16
N VAL A 32 9.40 -1.74 -2.15
CA VAL A 32 10.31 -2.89 -2.23
C VAL A 32 11.23 -2.71 -3.42
N ASP A 33 12.53 -2.88 -3.23
CA ASP A 33 13.53 -2.76 -4.28
C ASP A 33 13.67 -4.02 -5.15
N CYS A 34 14.56 -3.96 -6.14
CA CYS A 34 14.80 -5.07 -7.07
C CYS A 34 15.42 -6.32 -6.42
N SER A 35 15.95 -6.20 -5.20
CA SER A 35 16.48 -7.32 -4.40
C SER A 35 15.43 -7.93 -3.48
N GLY A 36 14.23 -7.34 -3.41
CA GLY A 36 13.17 -7.76 -2.50
C GLY A 36 13.27 -7.15 -1.10
N GLN A 37 14.13 -6.15 -0.90
CA GLN A 37 14.29 -5.46 0.38
C GLN A 37 13.40 -4.22 0.47
N ILE A 38 12.95 -3.89 1.68
CA ILE A 38 12.17 -2.67 1.94
C ILE A 38 13.10 -1.46 1.84
N LEU A 39 12.70 -0.47 1.02
CA LEU A 39 13.34 0.83 0.98
C LEU A 39 12.88 1.67 2.17
N ASN A 40 13.80 1.91 3.10
CA ASN A 40 13.51 2.64 4.33
C ASN A 40 13.40 4.15 4.10
N ASP A 41 12.53 4.79 4.90
CA ASP A 41 12.41 6.26 4.99
C ASP A 41 12.01 6.97 3.68
N PHE A 42 11.20 6.30 2.85
CA PHE A 42 10.70 6.84 1.57
C PHE A 42 9.18 7.03 1.53
N ILE A 43 8.49 6.95 2.66
CA ILE A 43 7.06 7.28 2.77
C ILE A 43 6.91 8.50 3.66
N SER A 44 6.38 9.60 3.12
CA SER A 44 6.10 10.83 3.87
C SER A 44 4.61 11.06 4.00
N PHE A 45 4.16 11.24 5.24
CA PHE A 45 2.78 11.57 5.62
C PHE A 45 2.48 13.08 5.53
N GLY A 46 3.48 13.90 5.17
CA GLY A 46 3.38 15.36 5.19
C GLY A 46 3.63 15.97 6.57
N SER A 47 3.27 17.26 6.71
CA SER A 47 3.29 18.01 7.99
C SER A 47 4.63 18.07 8.75
N GLY A 48 5.75 17.72 8.11
CA GLY A 48 7.06 17.71 8.76
C GLY A 48 7.36 16.44 9.56
N GLU A 49 6.48 15.44 9.51
CA GLU A 49 6.73 14.13 10.11
C GLU A 49 7.95 13.46 9.46
N PRO A 50 8.77 12.72 10.24
CA PRO A 50 9.83 11.89 9.69
C PRO A 50 9.27 10.92 8.64
N PRO A 51 10.01 10.68 7.54
CA PRO A 51 9.66 9.60 6.63
C PRO A 51 9.64 8.25 7.34
N ALA A 52 8.82 7.33 6.86
CA ALA A 52 8.73 5.96 7.34
C ALA A 52 9.06 4.94 6.24
N SER A 53 9.32 3.70 6.67
CA SER A 53 9.55 2.54 5.81
C SER A 53 8.26 1.79 5.44
N GLU A 54 7.20 1.99 6.22
CA GLU A 54 5.89 1.39 5.98
C GLU A 54 4.77 2.37 6.32
N PHE A 55 3.63 2.18 5.66
CA PHE A 55 2.39 2.90 5.93
C PHE A 55 1.33 1.92 6.40
N HIS A 56 0.48 2.33 7.36
CA HIS A 56 -0.70 1.59 7.78
C HIS A 56 -1.94 2.45 7.58
N SER A 57 -2.92 1.93 6.86
CA SER A 57 -4.18 2.63 6.60
C SER A 57 -5.06 2.71 7.85
N PHE A 58 -6.06 3.58 7.78
CA PHE A 58 -7.22 3.45 8.66
C PHE A 58 -7.92 2.11 8.47
N VAL A 59 -8.61 1.68 9.54
CA VAL A 59 -9.46 0.50 9.54
C VAL A 59 -10.91 0.95 9.68
N LEU A 60 -11.69 0.75 8.62
CA LEU A 60 -13.13 1.01 8.66
C LEU A 60 -13.86 -0.22 9.20
N TYR A 61 -14.56 -0.03 10.32
CA TYR A 61 -15.20 -1.11 11.05
C TYR A 61 -16.32 -1.78 10.24
N HIS A 62 -16.26 -3.11 10.14
CA HIS A 62 -17.19 -3.95 9.40
C HIS A 62 -17.51 -3.41 7.99
N ASN A 63 -16.46 -3.08 7.24
CA ASN A 63 -16.59 -2.56 5.89
C ASN A 63 -15.77 -3.40 4.90
N ASN A 64 -16.49 -4.10 4.01
CA ASN A 64 -15.91 -4.89 2.93
C ASN A 64 -15.53 -4.07 1.69
N SER A 65 -16.03 -2.84 1.59
CA SER A 65 -15.73 -1.92 0.50
C SER A 65 -15.16 -0.61 1.05
N PRO A 66 -14.05 -0.65 1.81
CA PRO A 66 -13.50 0.54 2.44
C PRO A 66 -13.05 1.55 1.39
N ARG A 67 -13.31 2.84 1.68
CA ARG A 67 -12.77 3.97 0.93
C ARG A 67 -11.84 4.72 1.89
N TRP A 68 -10.54 4.50 1.75
CA TRP A 68 -9.54 5.10 2.62
C TRP A 68 -9.24 6.54 2.23
N ALA A 69 -9.07 6.79 0.93
CA ALA A 69 -8.70 8.10 0.38
C ALA A 69 -7.47 8.71 1.06
N GLU A 70 -6.47 7.89 1.39
CA GLU A 70 -5.26 8.31 2.10
C GLU A 70 -4.14 8.62 1.09
N LEU A 71 -3.67 9.88 1.10
CA LEU A 71 -2.63 10.40 0.20
C LEU A 71 -1.25 10.29 0.86
N LEU A 72 -0.29 9.74 0.14
CA LEU A 72 1.10 9.62 0.56
C LEU A 72 2.04 10.25 -0.45
N LYS A 73 3.10 10.88 0.05
CA LYS A 73 4.21 11.38 -0.76
C LYS A 73 5.37 10.38 -0.67
N LEU A 74 5.85 9.92 -1.83
CA LEU A 74 6.95 8.98 -1.97
C LEU A 74 8.16 9.68 -2.63
N PRO A 75 9.07 10.27 -1.85
CA PRO A 75 10.24 10.97 -2.37
C PRO A 75 11.36 10.02 -2.86
N ILE A 76 11.01 9.03 -3.68
CA ILE A 76 11.90 7.98 -4.18
C ILE A 76 12.76 8.55 -5.33
N PRO A 77 14.09 8.41 -5.31
CA PRO A 77 14.95 8.74 -6.43
C PRO A 77 14.63 7.89 -7.67
N VAL A 78 14.57 8.51 -8.86
CA VAL A 78 14.20 7.82 -10.12
C VAL A 78 15.16 6.68 -10.47
N ASP A 79 16.43 6.77 -10.10
CA ASP A 79 17.43 5.71 -10.26
C ASP A 79 17.08 4.43 -9.50
N LYS A 80 16.25 4.52 -8.44
CA LYS A 80 15.75 3.38 -7.68
C LYS A 80 14.46 2.78 -8.24
N PHE A 81 13.82 3.40 -9.23
CA PHE A 81 12.52 2.91 -9.73
C PHE A 81 12.66 1.58 -10.47
N ARG A 82 13.80 1.35 -11.12
CA ARG A 82 14.00 0.16 -11.95
C ARG A 82 13.98 -1.10 -11.09
N GLY A 83 12.96 -1.93 -11.29
CA GLY A 83 12.73 -3.15 -10.53
C GLY A 83 12.12 -2.96 -9.14
N ALA A 84 11.93 -1.71 -8.69
CA ALA A 84 11.20 -1.42 -7.47
C ALA A 84 9.68 -1.43 -7.70
N HIS A 85 8.93 -1.76 -6.66
CA HIS A 85 7.47 -1.81 -6.69
C HIS A 85 6.88 -1.34 -5.36
N LEU A 86 5.63 -0.87 -5.42
CA LEU A 86 4.80 -0.70 -4.25
C LEU A 86 4.15 -2.03 -3.95
N ARG A 87 4.20 -2.47 -2.69
CA ARG A 87 3.54 -3.67 -2.19
C ARG A 87 2.50 -3.27 -1.17
N PHE A 88 1.29 -3.79 -1.33
CA PHE A 88 0.16 -3.58 -0.45
C PHE A 88 -0.22 -4.92 0.16
N GLU A 89 -0.29 -5.00 1.48
CA GLU A 89 -0.65 -6.19 2.20
C GLU A 89 -1.95 -5.95 2.95
N PHE A 90 -2.91 -6.87 2.79
CA PHE A 90 -4.23 -6.75 3.39
C PHE A 90 -4.33 -7.64 4.61
N ARG A 91 -4.59 -7.03 5.77
CA ARG A 91 -4.68 -7.71 7.06
C ARG A 91 -6.05 -7.51 7.66
N HIS A 92 -6.54 -8.55 8.35
CA HIS A 92 -7.77 -8.42 9.11
C HIS A 92 -7.48 -7.95 10.54
N CYS A 93 -8.06 -6.80 10.92
CA CYS A 93 -7.94 -6.25 12.26
C CYS A 93 -9.11 -6.70 13.14
N SER A 94 -8.94 -7.80 13.86
CA SER A 94 -9.92 -8.24 14.86
C SER A 94 -9.90 -7.33 16.08
N THR A 95 -11.08 -6.99 16.62
CA THR A 95 -11.18 -6.28 17.90
C THR A 95 -10.98 -7.21 19.11
N LYS A 96 -10.95 -8.52 18.89
CA LYS A 96 -10.87 -9.55 19.95
C LYS A 96 -9.50 -10.25 20.00
N GLU A 97 -8.79 -10.31 18.88
CA GLU A 97 -7.47 -10.97 18.82
C GLU A 97 -6.39 -9.94 19.10
N LYS A 98 -5.56 -10.21 20.11
CA LYS A 98 -4.39 -9.39 20.47
C LYS A 98 -3.07 -9.90 19.86
N GLY A 99 -3.15 -10.92 19.00
CA GLY A 99 -2.00 -11.52 18.33
C GLY A 99 -1.63 -10.80 17.04
N GLU A 100 -0.68 -11.37 16.31
CA GLU A 100 -0.26 -10.88 15.00
C GLU A 100 -1.45 -10.88 14.02
N LYS A 101 -1.62 -9.76 13.31
CA LYS A 101 -2.70 -9.60 12.33
C LYS A 101 -2.42 -10.53 11.14
N LYS A 102 -3.33 -11.48 10.92
CA LYS A 102 -3.19 -12.42 9.80
C LYS A 102 -3.39 -11.70 8.45
N MET A 103 -2.36 -11.72 7.62
CA MET A 103 -2.46 -11.33 6.21
C MET A 103 -3.36 -12.32 5.47
N PHE A 104 -4.26 -11.80 4.64
CA PHE A 104 -5.17 -12.61 3.83
C PHE A 104 -5.03 -12.40 2.33
N GLY A 105 -4.25 -11.40 1.91
CA GLY A 105 -3.89 -11.20 0.51
C GLY A 105 -2.90 -10.06 0.36
N PHE A 106 -2.38 -9.90 -0.85
CA PHE A 106 -1.50 -8.79 -1.19
C PHE A 106 -1.68 -8.35 -2.66
N SER A 107 -1.21 -7.15 -2.96
CA SER A 107 -1.14 -6.58 -4.31
C SER A 107 0.20 -5.90 -4.49
N PHE A 108 0.63 -5.71 -5.74
CA PHE A 108 1.80 -4.88 -6.02
C PHE A 108 1.67 -4.16 -7.36
N VAL A 109 2.42 -3.07 -7.50
CA VAL A 109 2.54 -2.34 -8.78
C VAL A 109 3.97 -1.85 -8.97
N PRO A 110 4.62 -2.16 -10.11
CA PRO A 110 5.98 -1.71 -10.38
C PRO A 110 6.04 -0.20 -10.60
N LEU A 111 7.10 0.44 -10.12
CA LEU A 111 7.33 1.88 -10.31
C LEU A 111 7.81 2.23 -11.73
N MET A 112 8.28 1.22 -12.47
CA MET A 112 8.79 1.36 -13.83
C MET A 112 8.41 0.12 -14.66
N GLN A 113 7.90 0.37 -15.86
CA GLN A 113 7.62 -0.65 -16.86
C GLN A 113 8.92 -1.21 -17.46
N GLU A 114 8.86 -2.39 -18.07
CA GLU A 114 10.02 -3.04 -18.70
C GLU A 114 10.68 -2.18 -19.80
N ASN A 115 9.89 -1.33 -20.48
CA ASN A 115 10.36 -0.40 -21.50
C ASN A 115 11.09 0.85 -20.92
N GLY A 116 11.27 0.92 -19.59
CA GLY A 116 11.95 2.02 -18.90
C GLY A 116 11.07 3.24 -18.60
N ARG A 117 9.79 3.24 -18.98
CA ARG A 117 8.84 4.30 -18.61
C ARG A 117 8.40 4.12 -17.18
N THR A 118 8.28 5.22 -16.43
CA THR A 118 7.72 5.19 -15.08
C THR A 118 6.25 4.76 -15.11
N LEU A 119 5.73 4.31 -13.96
CA LEU A 119 4.31 4.09 -13.76
C LEU A 119 3.52 5.33 -14.25
N PRO A 120 2.56 5.20 -15.17
CA PRO A 120 1.79 6.33 -15.66
C PRO A 120 0.87 6.86 -14.56
N ASP A 121 0.71 8.18 -14.51
CA ASP A 121 -0.24 8.82 -13.62
C ASP A 121 -1.66 8.37 -13.93
N GLY A 122 -2.43 8.05 -12.89
CA GLY A 122 -3.82 7.62 -13.04
C GLY A 122 -4.27 6.67 -11.95
N ILE A 123 -5.45 6.09 -12.19
CA ILE A 123 -6.03 5.06 -11.33
C ILE A 123 -5.51 3.70 -11.79
N HIS A 124 -5.00 2.92 -10.85
CA HIS A 124 -4.50 1.57 -11.08
C HIS A 124 -5.36 0.59 -10.29
N GLU A 125 -6.07 -0.30 -11.00
CA GLU A 125 -6.81 -1.39 -10.37
C GLU A 125 -5.85 -2.57 -10.16
N LEU A 126 -5.64 -2.93 -8.89
CA LEU A 126 -4.69 -3.98 -8.51
C LEU A 126 -5.44 -5.27 -8.17
N ILE A 127 -4.91 -6.39 -8.66
CA ILE A 127 -5.40 -7.72 -8.31
C ILE A 127 -4.93 -8.07 -6.91
N VAL A 128 -5.83 -8.63 -6.10
CA VAL A 128 -5.49 -9.20 -4.79
C VAL A 128 -5.17 -10.67 -4.97
N HIS A 129 -3.95 -11.06 -4.61
CA HIS A 129 -3.43 -12.43 -4.62
C HIS A 129 -3.63 -13.14 -3.28
#